data_AF-A0A382IA33-F1
#
_entry.id   AF-A0A382IA33-F1
#
_cell.length_a   1.000
_cell.length_b   1.000
_cell.length_c   1.000
_cell.angle_alpha   90.00
_cell.angle_beta   90.00
_cell.angle_gamma   90.00
#
_symmetry.space_group_name_H-M   'P 1'
#
loop_
_entity.id
_entity.type
_entity.pdbx_description
1 polymer ?
#
loop_
_entity_poly.entity_id
_entity_poly.type
_entity_poly.pdbx_seq_one_letter_code
_entity_poly.pdbx_strand_id
1 'polypeptide(L)'
;GVTAVGTEDWSIPVVLSEGLNRVEVFAVDYSDNVSEPYRMEIDYRAPDVPNDHFSNATQMNRDRLMADGSQTQFALSQPIADMEDVLVTVNSRTVEPSGYEVFQFNSRVLVFAQPPAKGAEVEVFHPVWTSQPVNTDKATRETGEPEHAGNEGGGSVWWAFTAPYDGLLNVRTVNTKFDTVMGAYVGTRVNRLRLVTSNDDDPALAELEDNPGYSRITQALKQGMTLMVAADGFGDMRGELAIVSDFEATAVHELRVTSGSGGEVPSPWLPFGSEEEGLYALYAQDAGVQLLAKPGEGNEFYGWQGSISSLENPLQLVITGATSVQATFGPRRLADDFESGALDRLPWQSGGGAAWFIQQAVVAEGEFALQSGGISDQQASSITVQAVFSAGNGSFSSRVDSEESWDKLMFLIDGRVIREWSGLVDWNEYKFSITSGVHELEWRYQKDF
;
A
#
# COMPACT_ATOMS: atom_id res chain seq x y z
N GLY A 1 -33.44 -23.45 22.31
CA GLY A 1 -32.09 -23.10 22.79
C GLY A 1 -31.08 -23.62 21.81
N VAL A 2 -29.98 -22.90 21.61
CA VAL A 2 -28.83 -23.38 20.86
C VAL A 2 -27.81 -23.89 21.87
N THR A 3 -27.22 -25.05 21.63
CA THR A 3 -26.34 -25.74 22.59
C THR A 3 -24.93 -25.84 22.02
N ALA A 4 -23.93 -25.43 22.80
CA ALA A 4 -22.52 -25.72 22.55
C ALA A 4 -22.09 -26.89 23.45
N VAL A 5 -21.34 -27.86 22.92
CA VAL A 5 -20.90 -29.06 23.66
C VAL A 5 -19.39 -29.22 23.55
N GLY A 6 -18.70 -29.36 24.68
CA GLY A 6 -17.28 -29.77 24.73
C GLY A 6 -16.25 -28.71 24.31
N THR A 7 -16.58 -27.42 24.40
CA THR A 7 -15.67 -26.32 24.07
C THR A 7 -15.68 -25.25 25.17
N GLU A 8 -14.51 -24.68 25.46
CA GLU A 8 -14.37 -23.54 26.38
C GLU A 8 -14.63 -22.20 25.68
N ASP A 9 -14.46 -22.15 24.35
CA ASP A 9 -14.74 -20.98 23.52
C ASP A 9 -15.91 -21.27 22.58
N TRP A 10 -16.96 -20.44 22.64
CA TRP A 10 -18.12 -20.55 21.75
C TRP A 10 -18.74 -19.17 21.49
N SER A 11 -19.39 -19.06 20.33
CA SER A 11 -20.19 -17.88 19.97
C SER A 11 -21.46 -18.34 19.24
N ILE A 12 -22.60 -17.73 19.56
CA ILE A 12 -23.88 -18.03 18.92
C ILE A 12 -24.49 -16.70 18.44
N PRO A 13 -24.88 -16.58 17.17
CA PRO A 13 -25.65 -15.43 16.71
C PRO A 13 -27.08 -15.50 17.28
N VAL A 14 -27.54 -14.40 17.87
CA VAL A 14 -28.90 -14.26 18.40
C VAL A 14 -29.61 -13.15 17.63
N VAL A 15 -30.78 -13.45 17.07
CA VAL A 15 -31.62 -12.44 16.42
C VAL A 15 -32.41 -11.71 17.50
N LEU A 16 -32.21 -10.39 17.61
CA LEU A 16 -32.93 -9.55 18.53
C LEU A 16 -34.23 -9.04 17.88
N SER A 17 -35.30 -9.02 18.65
CA SER A 17 -36.54 -8.31 18.29
C SER A 17 -36.49 -6.88 18.80
N GLU A 18 -37.19 -5.96 18.15
CA GLU A 18 -37.31 -4.59 18.67
C GLU A 18 -37.92 -4.59 20.08
N GLY A 19 -37.35 -3.80 20.98
CA GLY A 19 -37.66 -3.75 22.40
C GLY A 19 -36.79 -4.66 23.27
N LEU A 20 -37.29 -4.99 24.46
CA LEU A 20 -36.56 -5.75 25.47
C LEU A 20 -36.44 -7.24 25.10
N ASN A 21 -35.22 -7.68 24.81
CA ASN A 21 -34.85 -9.08 24.65
C ASN A 21 -34.27 -9.62 25.95
N ARG A 22 -34.62 -10.86 26.29
CA ARG A 22 -34.08 -11.57 27.44
C ARG A 22 -33.33 -12.79 26.95
N VAL A 23 -32.02 -12.81 27.18
CA VAL A 23 -31.15 -13.95 26.86
C VAL A 23 -30.74 -14.62 28.17
N GLU A 24 -31.03 -15.91 28.28
CA GLU A 24 -30.58 -16.74 29.40
C GLU A 24 -29.57 -17.76 28.91
N VAL A 25 -28.41 -17.80 29.56
CA VAL A 25 -27.34 -18.76 29.29
C VAL A 25 -27.13 -19.60 30.54
N PHE A 26 -27.25 -20.92 30.41
CA PHE A 26 -27.01 -21.87 31.49
C PHE A 26 -26.27 -23.10 30.94
N ALA A 27 -25.54 -23.78 31.80
CA ALA A 27 -24.85 -25.02 31.47
C ALA A 27 -25.66 -26.23 31.94
N VAL A 28 -25.56 -27.34 31.21
CA VAL A 28 -26.08 -28.66 31.61
C VAL A 28 -24.93 -29.64 31.58
N ASP A 29 -24.71 -30.39 32.66
CA ASP A 29 -23.67 -31.43 32.72
C ASP A 29 -24.16 -32.81 32.23
N TYR A 30 -23.26 -33.80 32.15
CA TYR A 30 -23.58 -35.17 31.73
C TYR A 30 -24.52 -35.93 32.69
N SER A 31 -24.81 -35.37 33.86
CA SER A 31 -25.74 -35.91 34.85
C SER A 31 -27.04 -35.10 34.89
N ASP A 32 -27.31 -34.28 33.85
CA ASP A 32 -28.48 -33.41 33.72
C ASP A 32 -28.60 -32.32 34.80
N ASN A 33 -27.51 -31.99 35.52
CA ASN A 33 -27.53 -30.85 36.43
C ASN A 33 -27.46 -29.54 35.65
N VAL A 34 -28.30 -28.57 36.04
CA VAL A 34 -28.41 -27.25 35.38
C VAL A 34 -27.76 -26.19 36.27
N SER A 35 -26.92 -25.33 35.69
CA SER A 35 -26.34 -24.19 36.42
C SER A 35 -27.39 -23.10 36.71
N GLU A 36 -27.08 -22.20 37.65
CA GLU A 36 -27.78 -20.91 37.70
C GLU A 36 -27.63 -20.19 36.35
N PRO A 37 -28.71 -19.62 35.79
CA PRO A 37 -28.66 -18.96 34.49
C PRO A 37 -28.02 -17.57 34.63
N TYR A 38 -27.09 -17.26 33.73
CA TYR A 38 -26.69 -15.90 33.47
C TYR A 38 -27.78 -15.22 32.63
N ARG A 39 -28.29 -14.09 33.10
CA ARG A 39 -29.36 -13.34 32.44
C ARG A 39 -28.80 -12.06 31.85
N MET A 40 -29.11 -11.82 30.58
CA MET A 40 -28.84 -10.58 29.89
C MET A 40 -30.15 -9.99 29.38
N GLU A 41 -30.38 -8.72 29.68
CA GLU A 41 -31.48 -7.96 29.10
C GLU A 41 -30.90 -6.97 28.09
N ILE A 42 -31.43 -7.00 26.86
CA ILE A 42 -30.99 -6.15 25.76
C ILE A 42 -32.21 -5.43 25.20
N ASP A 43 -32.35 -4.13 25.50
CA ASP A 43 -33.36 -3.29 24.86
C ASP A 43 -32.85 -2.88 23.47
N TYR A 44 -33.26 -3.63 22.45
CA TYR A 44 -32.81 -3.46 21.07
C TYR A 44 -33.73 -2.48 20.34
N ARG A 45 -33.16 -1.48 19.68
CA ARG A 45 -33.89 -0.63 18.75
C ARG A 45 -33.35 -0.87 17.36
N ALA A 46 -34.23 -1.02 16.38
CA ALA A 46 -33.80 -1.04 14.98
C ALA A 46 -33.05 0.27 14.69
N PRO A 47 -31.91 0.22 14.00
CA PRO A 47 -31.17 1.43 13.67
C PRO A 47 -32.04 2.34 12.80
N ASP A 48 -32.03 3.64 13.11
CA ASP A 48 -32.78 4.64 12.36
C ASP A 48 -32.33 4.70 10.89
N VAL A 49 -31.07 4.33 10.63
CA VAL A 49 -30.47 4.24 9.30
C VAL A 49 -30.17 2.75 8.99
N PRO A 50 -30.74 2.15 7.93
CA PRO A 50 -30.73 0.69 7.75
C PRO A 50 -29.35 0.05 7.70
N ASN A 51 -28.37 0.74 7.11
CA ASN A 51 -27.01 0.28 6.91
C ASN A 51 -25.97 1.09 7.68
N ASP A 52 -26.37 1.69 8.79
CA ASP A 52 -25.50 2.46 9.69
C ASP A 52 -24.35 1.62 10.26
N HIS A 53 -24.63 0.36 10.58
CA HIS A 53 -23.66 -0.54 11.18
C HIS A 53 -23.03 -1.45 10.14
N PHE A 54 -21.74 -1.75 10.32
CA PHE A 54 -20.94 -2.71 9.60
C PHE A 54 -21.66 -4.06 9.40
N SER A 55 -22.31 -4.57 10.45
CA SER A 55 -23.03 -5.86 10.38
C SER A 55 -24.27 -5.83 9.49
N ASN A 56 -24.80 -4.63 9.23
CA ASN A 56 -26.02 -4.39 8.45
C ASN A 56 -25.70 -3.80 7.07
N ALA A 57 -24.45 -3.91 6.62
CA ALA A 57 -24.01 -3.39 5.34
C ALA A 57 -24.92 -3.87 4.19
N THR A 58 -25.39 -2.92 3.38
CA THR A 58 -26.24 -3.24 2.24
C THR A 58 -25.42 -3.92 1.15
N GLN A 59 -25.91 -5.04 0.60
CA GLN A 59 -25.25 -5.70 -0.52
C GLN A 59 -25.33 -4.83 -1.78
N MET A 60 -24.19 -4.62 -2.42
CA MET A 60 -24.10 -3.89 -3.68
C MET A 60 -24.39 -4.81 -4.87
N ASN A 61 -24.84 -4.22 -5.97
CA ASN A 61 -24.90 -4.86 -7.29
C ASN A 61 -25.77 -6.12 -7.39
N ARG A 62 -26.62 -6.46 -6.41
CA ARG A 62 -27.34 -7.74 -6.40
C ARG A 62 -28.81 -7.58 -6.06
N ASP A 63 -29.67 -8.21 -6.86
CA ASP A 63 -31.02 -8.58 -6.45
C ASP A 63 -31.02 -10.04 -5.99
N ARG A 64 -31.60 -10.30 -4.80
CA ARG A 64 -31.83 -11.66 -4.29
C ARG A 64 -33.32 -11.91 -4.13
N LEU A 65 -33.83 -12.92 -4.81
CA LEU A 65 -35.26 -13.20 -4.92
C LEU A 65 -35.50 -14.70 -4.67
N MET A 66 -36.57 -15.02 -3.95
CA MET A 66 -36.95 -16.41 -3.70
C MET A 66 -38.03 -16.86 -4.69
N ALA A 67 -37.78 -17.97 -5.38
CA ALA A 67 -38.74 -18.54 -6.32
C ALA A 67 -39.87 -19.31 -5.59
N ASP A 68 -41.10 -19.19 -6.08
CA ASP A 68 -42.27 -19.87 -5.54
C ASP A 68 -42.55 -21.24 -6.21
N GLY A 69 -41.81 -21.58 -7.27
CA GLY A 69 -41.97 -22.80 -8.07
C GLY A 69 -42.91 -22.68 -9.27
N SER A 70 -43.56 -21.52 -9.46
CA SER A 70 -44.55 -21.29 -10.52
C SER A 70 -44.33 -20.01 -11.33
N GLN A 71 -43.75 -18.99 -10.72
CA GLN A 71 -43.44 -17.73 -11.36
C GLN A 71 -42.22 -17.86 -12.27
N THR A 72 -42.31 -17.25 -13.44
CA THR A 72 -41.18 -17.07 -14.35
C THR A 72 -40.67 -15.64 -14.35
N GLN A 73 -41.46 -14.68 -13.85
CA GLN A 73 -41.12 -13.26 -13.87
C GLN A 73 -40.63 -12.79 -12.51
N PHE A 74 -39.53 -12.03 -12.53
CA PHE A 74 -38.86 -11.51 -11.35
C PHE A 74 -38.61 -10.02 -11.55
N ALA A 75 -39.16 -9.19 -10.67
CA ALA A 75 -38.92 -7.74 -10.68
C ALA A 75 -37.56 -7.42 -10.04
N LEU A 76 -36.81 -6.53 -10.69
CA LEU A 76 -35.44 -6.17 -10.35
C LEU A 76 -35.36 -4.74 -9.81
N SER A 77 -34.39 -4.50 -8.93
CA SER A 77 -34.12 -3.16 -8.40
C SER A 77 -33.49 -2.24 -9.44
N GLN A 78 -32.84 -2.78 -10.47
CA GLN A 78 -32.23 -2.01 -11.56
C GLN A 78 -32.72 -2.51 -12.93
N PRO A 79 -32.75 -1.62 -13.95
CA PRO A 79 -32.97 -2.04 -15.33
C PRO A 79 -31.75 -2.81 -15.86
N ILE A 80 -32.00 -3.84 -16.65
CA ILE A 80 -30.97 -4.53 -17.42
C ILE A 80 -30.82 -3.80 -18.76
N ALA A 81 -29.66 -3.18 -18.97
CA ALA A 81 -29.34 -2.50 -20.23
C ALA A 81 -28.91 -3.49 -21.32
N ASP A 82 -28.00 -4.40 -20.96
CA ASP A 82 -27.51 -5.49 -21.80
C ASP A 82 -27.62 -6.82 -21.05
N MET A 83 -28.07 -7.87 -21.73
CA MET A 83 -28.16 -9.21 -21.15
C MET A 83 -26.79 -9.89 -21.06
N GLU A 84 -25.81 -9.46 -21.85
CA GLU A 84 -24.45 -9.99 -21.81
C GLU A 84 -23.69 -9.54 -20.56
N ASP A 85 -24.09 -8.41 -19.97
CA ASP A 85 -23.43 -7.80 -18.82
C ASP A 85 -23.94 -8.37 -17.48
N VAL A 86 -25.14 -8.94 -17.44
CA VAL A 86 -25.72 -9.44 -16.18
C VAL A 86 -25.38 -10.91 -15.94
N LEU A 87 -25.03 -11.20 -14.69
CA LEU A 87 -24.84 -12.58 -14.23
C LEU A 87 -26.06 -13.03 -13.42
N VAL A 88 -26.78 -14.03 -13.92
CA VAL A 88 -27.92 -14.65 -13.23
C VAL A 88 -27.50 -15.99 -12.65
N THR A 89 -27.78 -16.22 -11.37
CA THR A 89 -27.58 -17.52 -10.73
C THR A 89 -28.85 -18.03 -10.06
N VAL A 90 -28.99 -19.35 -10.00
CA VAL A 90 -30.03 -20.05 -9.24
C VAL A 90 -29.36 -21.03 -8.29
N ASN A 91 -29.53 -20.84 -6.98
CA ASN A 91 -28.80 -21.57 -5.93
C ASN A 91 -27.28 -21.56 -6.18
N SER A 92 -26.74 -20.37 -6.48
CA SER A 92 -25.31 -20.12 -6.77
C SER A 92 -24.77 -20.82 -8.03
N ARG A 93 -25.64 -21.34 -8.90
CA ARG A 93 -25.25 -21.89 -10.21
C ARG A 93 -25.62 -20.90 -11.30
N THR A 94 -24.66 -20.52 -12.14
CA THR A 94 -24.90 -19.66 -13.29
C THR A 94 -25.95 -20.26 -14.22
N VAL A 95 -26.89 -19.44 -14.64
CA VAL A 95 -27.88 -19.77 -15.66
C VAL A 95 -27.36 -19.31 -17.01
N GLU A 96 -27.39 -20.18 -18.00
CA GLU A 96 -27.02 -19.82 -19.37
C GLU A 96 -27.93 -18.71 -19.91
N PRO A 97 -27.45 -17.79 -20.77
CA PRO A 97 -28.26 -16.69 -21.31
C PRO A 97 -29.54 -17.16 -22.04
N SER A 98 -29.56 -18.39 -22.56
CA SER A 98 -30.77 -18.99 -23.16
C SER A 98 -31.86 -19.37 -22.16
N GLY A 99 -31.56 -19.38 -20.85
CA GLY A 99 -32.46 -19.75 -19.77
C GLY A 99 -33.34 -18.61 -19.27
N TYR A 100 -33.09 -17.38 -19.70
CA TYR A 100 -33.85 -16.18 -19.32
C TYR A 100 -33.85 -15.14 -20.42
N GLU A 101 -34.76 -14.17 -20.33
CA GLU A 101 -34.81 -12.99 -21.16
C GLU A 101 -35.20 -11.77 -20.32
N VAL A 102 -34.94 -10.57 -20.85
CA VAL A 102 -35.44 -9.32 -20.27
C VAL A 102 -36.78 -8.99 -20.92
N PHE A 103 -37.78 -8.68 -20.09
CA PHE A 103 -39.11 -8.38 -20.60
C PHE A 103 -39.10 -7.14 -21.50
N GLN A 104 -39.52 -7.31 -22.76
CA GLN A 104 -39.42 -6.27 -23.80
C GLN A 104 -40.09 -4.93 -23.48
N PHE A 105 -41.08 -4.91 -22.58
CA PHE A 105 -41.80 -3.69 -22.19
C PHE A 105 -41.31 -3.09 -20.87
N ASN A 106 -40.46 -3.81 -20.13
CA ASN A 106 -39.90 -3.33 -18.87
C ASN A 106 -38.56 -4.03 -18.60
N SER A 107 -37.46 -3.29 -18.78
CA SER A 107 -36.11 -3.80 -18.56
C SER A 107 -35.78 -4.16 -17.10
N ARG A 108 -36.70 -3.89 -16.16
CA ARG A 108 -36.60 -4.29 -14.75
C ARG A 108 -37.31 -5.62 -14.46
N VAL A 109 -37.66 -6.40 -15.48
CA VAL A 109 -38.29 -7.71 -15.28
C VAL A 109 -37.47 -8.78 -16.00
N LEU A 110 -36.90 -9.69 -15.21
CA LEU A 110 -36.27 -10.91 -15.72
C LEU A 110 -37.34 -11.99 -15.91
N VAL A 111 -37.33 -12.67 -17.05
CA VAL A 111 -38.28 -13.72 -17.38
C VAL A 111 -37.51 -15.02 -17.63
N PHE A 112 -37.68 -16.02 -16.77
CA PHE A 112 -37.10 -17.34 -16.98
C PHE A 112 -37.88 -18.15 -18.02
N ALA A 113 -37.17 -18.91 -18.85
CA ALA A 113 -37.77 -19.83 -19.81
C ALA A 113 -38.58 -20.96 -19.12
N GLN A 114 -38.19 -21.32 -17.90
CA GLN A 114 -38.88 -22.28 -17.02
C GLN A 114 -38.87 -21.76 -15.58
N PRO A 115 -39.96 -21.93 -14.80
CA PRO A 115 -40.01 -21.43 -13.44
C PRO A 115 -38.94 -22.10 -12.57
N PRO A 116 -38.10 -21.32 -11.87
CA PRO A 116 -37.16 -21.90 -10.91
C PRO A 116 -37.92 -22.64 -9.81
N ALA A 117 -37.31 -23.71 -9.27
CA ALA A 117 -37.94 -24.54 -8.26
C ALA A 117 -38.33 -23.74 -7.00
N LYS A 118 -39.41 -24.16 -6.32
CA LYS A 118 -39.86 -23.52 -5.08
C LYS A 118 -38.73 -23.52 -4.04
N GLY A 119 -38.45 -22.35 -3.48
CA GLY A 119 -37.39 -22.15 -2.50
C GLY A 119 -36.00 -22.01 -3.11
N ALA A 120 -35.87 -21.98 -4.44
CA ALA A 120 -34.60 -21.63 -5.07
C ALA A 120 -34.32 -20.13 -4.91
N GLU A 121 -33.08 -19.80 -4.57
CA GLU A 121 -32.59 -18.42 -4.56
C GLU A 121 -32.17 -18.02 -5.97
N VAL A 122 -32.83 -17.01 -6.51
CA VAL A 122 -32.46 -16.34 -7.75
C VAL A 122 -31.65 -15.11 -7.39
N GLU A 123 -30.44 -15.02 -7.92
CA GLU A 123 -29.59 -13.86 -7.75
C GLU A 123 -29.26 -13.25 -9.12
N VAL A 124 -29.44 -11.94 -9.24
CA VAL A 124 -29.09 -11.17 -10.44
C VAL A 124 -28.03 -10.14 -10.06
N PHE A 125 -26.85 -10.27 -10.64
CA PHE A 125 -25.77 -9.30 -10.50
C PHE A 125 -25.84 -8.24 -11.59
N HIS A 126 -25.77 -6.97 -11.18
CA HIS A 126 -25.79 -5.78 -12.03
C HIS A 126 -24.40 -5.12 -11.98
N PRO A 127 -23.58 -5.15 -13.05
CA PRO A 127 -22.25 -4.53 -13.04
C PRO A 127 -22.30 -3.05 -12.72
N VAL A 128 -23.28 -2.34 -13.27
CA VAL A 128 -23.61 -0.96 -12.92
C VAL A 128 -24.81 -0.95 -11.97
N TRP A 129 -24.64 -0.37 -10.80
CA TRP A 129 -25.67 -0.33 -9.76
C TRP A 129 -25.65 0.99 -9.01
N THR A 130 -26.85 1.52 -8.74
CA THR A 130 -27.05 2.72 -7.92
C THR A 130 -27.82 2.34 -6.68
N SER A 131 -27.31 2.68 -5.49
CA SER A 131 -28.03 2.45 -4.25
C SER A 131 -29.29 3.30 -4.17
N GLN A 132 -30.24 2.89 -3.32
CA GLN A 132 -31.26 3.84 -2.88
C GLN A 132 -30.58 4.95 -2.07
N PRO A 133 -31.08 6.21 -2.14
CA PRO A 133 -30.63 7.26 -1.24
C PRO A 133 -30.93 6.91 0.22
N VAL A 134 -29.98 7.18 1.09
CA VAL A 134 -30.05 6.98 2.54
C VAL A 134 -29.82 8.33 3.21
N ASN A 135 -30.62 8.68 4.21
CA ASN A 135 -30.39 9.89 5.01
C ASN A 135 -29.53 9.55 6.23
N THR A 136 -28.34 10.16 6.33
CA THR A 136 -27.35 9.94 7.40
C THR A 136 -27.54 10.85 8.63
N ASP A 137 -28.61 11.65 8.70
CA ASP A 137 -28.90 12.55 9.84
C ASP A 137 -28.93 11.84 11.19
N LYS A 138 -29.25 10.55 11.19
CA LYS A 138 -29.30 9.69 12.38
C LYS A 138 -28.31 8.52 12.34
N ALA A 139 -27.42 8.50 11.37
CA ALA A 139 -26.34 7.53 11.32
C ALA A 139 -25.39 7.78 12.51
N THR A 140 -24.65 6.77 12.94
CA THR A 140 -23.76 6.82 14.07
C THR A 140 -22.45 6.12 13.74
N ARG A 141 -21.35 6.68 14.21
CA ARG A 141 -20.06 6.00 14.15
C ARG A 141 -20.01 4.86 15.18
N GLU A 142 -19.73 3.64 14.73
CA GLU A 142 -19.63 2.49 15.61
C GLU A 142 -18.36 2.52 16.48
N THR A 143 -18.43 1.91 17.67
CA THR A 143 -17.24 1.75 18.51
C THR A 143 -16.22 0.83 17.83
N GLY A 144 -15.04 1.37 17.56
CA GLY A 144 -13.97 0.65 16.86
C GLY A 144 -14.00 0.81 15.34
N GLU A 145 -14.91 1.63 14.82
CA GLU A 145 -14.92 2.01 13.41
C GLU A 145 -13.68 2.82 13.02
N PRO A 146 -12.98 2.44 11.93
CA PRO A 146 -11.86 3.21 11.40
C PRO A 146 -12.30 4.61 10.96
N GLU A 147 -11.37 5.57 11.00
CA GLU A 147 -11.56 6.85 10.33
C GLU A 147 -11.50 6.65 8.81
N HIS A 148 -12.53 7.13 8.11
CA HIS A 148 -12.62 7.02 6.67
C HIS A 148 -11.81 8.15 6.04
N ALA A 149 -10.85 7.81 5.18
CA ALA A 149 -9.89 8.74 4.60
C ALA A 149 -9.10 9.59 5.63
N GLY A 150 -8.95 9.09 6.87
CA GLY A 150 -8.28 9.82 7.96
C GLY A 150 -9.13 10.96 8.54
N ASN A 151 -10.45 10.94 8.33
CA ASN A 151 -11.39 11.90 8.88
C ASN A 151 -12.19 11.30 10.04
N GLU A 152 -12.48 12.12 11.05
CA GLU A 152 -13.22 11.70 12.24
C GLU A 152 -14.67 11.27 11.92
N GLY A 153 -15.26 11.85 10.88
CA GLY A 153 -16.64 11.54 10.45
C GLY A 153 -17.67 11.79 11.55
N GLY A 154 -18.77 11.04 11.51
CA GLY A 154 -19.76 11.04 12.59
C GLY A 154 -20.99 10.15 12.37
N GLY A 155 -21.28 9.74 11.15
CA GLY A 155 -22.43 8.89 10.83
C GLY A 155 -22.24 8.16 9.51
N SER A 156 -21.49 7.06 9.53
CA SER A 156 -21.18 6.29 8.35
C SER A 156 -22.32 5.37 7.92
N VAL A 157 -22.28 4.98 6.65
CA VAL A 157 -23.16 3.97 6.09
C VAL A 157 -22.34 2.95 5.32
N TRP A 158 -22.72 1.70 5.46
CA TRP A 158 -21.95 0.55 5.01
C TRP A 158 -22.59 -0.18 3.84
N TRP A 159 -21.74 -0.61 2.92
CA TRP A 159 -22.06 -1.52 1.84
C TRP A 159 -21.06 -2.67 1.79
N ALA A 160 -21.51 -3.79 1.25
CA ALA A 160 -20.70 -4.97 1.03
C ALA A 160 -20.77 -5.37 -0.44
N PHE A 161 -19.61 -5.54 -1.06
CA PHE A 161 -19.47 -5.99 -2.44
C PHE A 161 -18.75 -7.34 -2.46
N THR A 162 -19.29 -8.33 -3.15
CA THR A 162 -18.60 -9.61 -3.39
C THR A 162 -18.41 -9.80 -4.88
N ALA A 163 -17.16 -9.90 -5.33
CA ALA A 163 -16.79 -9.99 -6.73
C ALA A 163 -17.30 -11.32 -7.35
N PRO A 164 -18.22 -11.29 -8.34
CA PRO A 164 -18.69 -12.50 -9.01
C PRO A 164 -17.64 -13.13 -9.95
N TYR A 165 -16.67 -12.34 -10.40
CA TYR A 165 -15.56 -12.68 -11.29
C TYR A 165 -14.39 -11.71 -11.02
N ASP A 166 -13.24 -11.93 -11.65
CA ASP A 166 -12.11 -11.00 -11.59
C ASP A 166 -12.47 -9.68 -12.30
N GLY A 167 -12.25 -8.54 -11.64
CA GLY A 167 -12.63 -7.26 -12.21
C GLY A 167 -12.14 -6.04 -11.43
N LEU A 168 -12.45 -4.87 -11.98
CA LEU A 168 -12.16 -3.56 -11.42
C LEU A 168 -13.44 -2.93 -10.88
N LEU A 169 -13.51 -2.75 -9.56
CA LEU A 169 -14.61 -2.07 -8.91
C LEU A 169 -14.34 -0.57 -8.85
N ASN A 170 -15.24 0.23 -9.38
CA ASN A 170 -15.34 1.66 -9.14
C ASN A 170 -16.56 1.95 -8.26
N VAL A 171 -16.39 2.75 -7.22
CA VAL A 171 -17.51 3.23 -6.38
C VAL A 171 -17.34 4.72 -6.15
N ARG A 172 -18.42 5.47 -6.29
CA ARG A 172 -18.45 6.91 -6.02
C ARG A 172 -19.70 7.32 -5.26
N THR A 173 -19.58 8.33 -4.41
CA THR A 173 -20.76 8.96 -3.80
C THR A 173 -21.51 9.78 -4.84
N VAL A 174 -22.84 9.79 -4.73
CA VAL A 174 -23.75 10.56 -5.58
C VAL A 174 -24.91 11.08 -4.77
N ASN A 175 -25.63 12.06 -5.33
CA ASN A 175 -26.87 12.58 -4.75
C ASN A 175 -26.68 13.12 -3.33
N THR A 176 -25.49 13.65 -3.04
CA THR A 176 -25.14 14.35 -1.80
C THR A 176 -25.01 15.85 -2.05
N LYS A 177 -25.21 16.65 -1.00
CA LYS A 177 -25.01 18.10 -0.97
C LYS A 177 -23.94 18.52 0.04
N PHE A 178 -23.20 17.56 0.56
CA PHE A 178 -22.15 17.74 1.54
C PHE A 178 -20.91 16.96 1.12
N ASP A 179 -19.78 17.36 1.69
CA ASP A 179 -18.48 16.76 1.45
C ASP A 179 -18.40 15.37 2.06
N THR A 180 -18.05 14.39 1.25
CA THR A 180 -18.08 12.98 1.61
C THR A 180 -16.68 12.44 1.78
N VAL A 181 -16.54 11.47 2.69
CA VAL A 181 -15.36 10.62 2.80
C VAL A 181 -15.74 9.17 2.55
N MET A 182 -14.86 8.39 1.94
CA MET A 182 -15.07 6.98 1.64
C MET A 182 -13.87 6.13 1.98
N GLY A 183 -14.12 4.95 2.56
CA GLY A 183 -13.12 3.93 2.83
C GLY A 183 -13.57 2.55 2.36
N ALA A 184 -12.64 1.78 1.79
CA ALA A 184 -12.81 0.38 1.45
C ALA A 184 -11.92 -0.50 2.30
N TYR A 185 -12.47 -1.60 2.80
CA TYR A 185 -11.85 -2.43 3.83
C TYR A 185 -12.03 -3.92 3.54
N VAL A 186 -11.07 -4.71 4.01
CA VAL A 186 -11.21 -6.16 4.19
C VAL A 186 -11.22 -6.51 5.67
N GLY A 187 -11.97 -7.54 6.03
CA GLY A 187 -12.11 -8.04 7.39
C GLY A 187 -13.55 -8.39 7.72
N THR A 188 -13.76 -9.03 8.87
CA THR A 188 -15.07 -9.55 9.30
C THR A 188 -15.59 -8.91 10.58
N ARG A 189 -14.83 -7.97 11.16
CA ARG A 189 -15.17 -7.25 12.40
C ARG A 189 -14.76 -5.78 12.27
N VAL A 190 -15.65 -4.87 12.62
CA VAL A 190 -15.46 -3.40 12.49
C VAL A 190 -14.16 -2.92 13.15
N ASN A 191 -13.84 -3.43 14.35
CA ASN A 191 -12.63 -3.08 15.10
C ASN A 191 -11.34 -3.80 14.65
N ARG A 192 -11.39 -4.57 13.55
CA ARG A 192 -10.25 -5.30 12.98
C ARG A 192 -10.30 -5.26 11.45
N LEU A 193 -10.72 -4.14 10.89
CA LEU A 193 -10.68 -3.90 9.46
C LEU A 193 -9.28 -3.47 9.03
N ARG A 194 -8.85 -3.93 7.85
CA ARG A 194 -7.67 -3.42 7.18
C ARG A 194 -8.10 -2.56 6.01
N LEU A 195 -7.60 -1.33 5.98
CA LEU A 195 -7.82 -0.39 4.88
C LEU A 195 -7.25 -0.94 3.58
N VAL A 196 -8.06 -0.90 2.53
CA VAL A 196 -7.68 -1.25 1.16
C VAL A 196 -7.35 0.01 0.37
N THR A 197 -8.29 0.94 0.35
CA THR A 197 -8.17 2.24 -0.30
C THR A 197 -9.19 3.20 0.32
N SER A 198 -8.96 4.50 0.19
CA SER A 198 -9.88 5.54 0.68
C SER A 198 -9.73 6.80 -0.13
N ASN A 199 -10.76 7.64 -0.11
CA ASN A 199 -10.76 8.92 -0.77
C ASN A 199 -11.71 9.89 -0.07
N ASP A 200 -11.32 11.16 -0.06
CA ASP A 200 -12.10 12.29 0.45
C ASP A 200 -12.72 12.98 -0.77
N ASP A 201 -11.87 13.63 -1.57
CA ASP A 201 -12.24 14.25 -2.84
C ASP A 201 -11.91 13.40 -4.08
N ASP A 202 -12.89 13.21 -4.95
CA ASP A 202 -12.76 12.58 -6.26
C ASP A 202 -12.00 13.53 -7.20
N PRO A 203 -10.73 13.23 -7.53
CA PRO A 203 -9.91 14.12 -8.34
C PRO A 203 -10.46 14.29 -9.76
N ALA A 204 -11.29 13.37 -10.25
CA ALA A 204 -11.92 13.48 -11.57
C ALA A 204 -13.03 14.54 -11.62
N LEU A 205 -13.52 14.98 -10.46
CA LEU A 205 -14.59 15.98 -10.32
C LEU A 205 -14.10 17.29 -9.68
N ALA A 206 -12.78 17.47 -9.51
CA ALA A 206 -12.20 18.65 -8.86
C ALA A 206 -12.63 19.99 -9.52
N GLU A 207 -12.85 19.99 -10.84
CA GLU A 207 -13.23 21.17 -11.61
C GLU A 207 -14.75 21.31 -11.83
N LEU A 208 -15.56 20.45 -11.20
CA LEU A 208 -17.01 20.53 -11.29
C LEU A 208 -17.52 21.76 -10.52
N GLU A 209 -18.27 22.63 -11.20
CA GLU A 209 -18.96 23.76 -10.56
C GLU A 209 -19.93 23.23 -9.49
N ASP A 210 -19.93 23.87 -8.32
CA ASP A 210 -20.69 23.45 -7.13
C ASP A 210 -20.41 21.99 -6.68
N ASN A 211 -19.18 21.49 -6.87
CA ASN A 211 -18.76 20.19 -6.34
C ASN A 211 -18.87 20.20 -4.79
N PRO A 212 -19.75 19.37 -4.20
CA PRO A 212 -19.89 19.30 -2.75
C PRO A 212 -18.71 18.58 -2.07
N GLY A 213 -17.85 17.86 -2.81
CA GLY A 213 -16.80 16.99 -2.27
C GLY A 213 -17.17 15.50 -2.41
N TYR A 214 -17.41 15.04 -3.64
CA TYR A 214 -17.72 13.61 -3.86
C TYR A 214 -16.47 12.75 -3.65
N SER A 215 -16.58 11.59 -2.99
CA SER A 215 -15.50 10.61 -2.94
C SER A 215 -15.62 9.53 -4.02
N ARG A 216 -14.48 8.98 -4.43
CA ARG A 216 -14.39 7.82 -5.32
C ARG A 216 -13.27 6.87 -4.89
N ILE A 217 -13.59 5.58 -4.84
CA ILE A 217 -12.59 4.51 -4.74
C ILE A 217 -12.52 3.69 -6.01
N THR A 218 -11.37 3.06 -6.24
CA THR A 218 -11.20 2.08 -7.31
C THR A 218 -10.34 0.94 -6.79
N GLN A 219 -10.78 -0.31 -6.99
CA GLN A 219 -10.10 -1.48 -6.47
C GLN A 219 -10.29 -2.70 -7.37
N ALA A 220 -9.18 -3.30 -7.80
CA ALA A 220 -9.21 -4.59 -8.48
C ALA A 220 -9.46 -5.72 -7.48
N LEU A 221 -10.34 -6.65 -7.82
CA LEU A 221 -10.76 -7.76 -6.96
C LEU A 221 -10.75 -9.07 -7.75
N LYS A 222 -10.28 -10.13 -7.12
CA LYS A 222 -10.44 -11.50 -7.64
C LYS A 222 -11.82 -12.04 -7.31
N GLN A 223 -12.31 -12.99 -8.11
CA GLN A 223 -13.56 -13.70 -7.88
C GLN A 223 -13.67 -14.21 -6.43
N GLY A 224 -14.83 -13.99 -5.82
CA GLY A 224 -15.16 -14.43 -4.46
C GLY A 224 -14.60 -13.52 -3.35
N MET A 225 -13.80 -12.52 -3.66
CA MET A 225 -13.38 -11.53 -2.67
C MET A 225 -14.55 -10.64 -2.25
N THR A 226 -14.66 -10.39 -0.95
CA THR A 226 -15.61 -9.43 -0.37
C THR A 226 -14.88 -8.17 0.08
N LEU A 227 -15.41 -7.01 -0.31
CA LEU A 227 -14.96 -5.69 0.08
C LEU A 227 -16.07 -4.98 0.85
N MET A 228 -15.72 -4.37 1.97
CA MET A 228 -16.63 -3.53 2.76
C MET A 228 -16.36 -2.07 2.40
N VAL A 229 -17.40 -1.33 2.03
CA VAL A 229 -17.30 0.08 1.64
C VAL A 229 -18.09 0.91 2.62
N ALA A 230 -17.45 1.89 3.25
CA ALA A 230 -18.10 2.86 4.11
C ALA A 230 -18.02 4.24 3.48
N ALA A 231 -19.10 5.01 3.59
CA ALA A 231 -19.10 6.43 3.28
C ALA A 231 -19.69 7.21 4.45
N ASP A 232 -19.14 8.39 4.71
CA ASP A 232 -19.52 9.31 5.79
C ASP A 232 -19.37 10.75 5.27
N GLY A 233 -19.74 11.75 6.07
CA GLY A 233 -19.45 13.15 5.77
C GLY A 233 -18.16 13.63 6.41
N PHE A 234 -17.45 14.49 5.70
CA PHE A 234 -16.29 15.19 6.23
C PHE A 234 -16.71 16.03 7.46
N GLY A 235 -16.04 15.85 8.59
CA GLY A 235 -16.26 16.67 9.79
C GLY A 235 -17.70 16.64 10.34
N ASP A 236 -18.32 15.45 10.41
CA ASP A 236 -19.69 15.20 10.90
C ASP A 236 -20.80 15.82 10.02
N MET A 237 -20.50 16.15 8.76
CA MET A 237 -21.53 16.54 7.80
C MET A 237 -22.49 15.37 7.51
N ARG A 238 -23.76 15.69 7.31
CA ARG A 238 -24.85 14.71 7.16
C ARG A 238 -25.84 15.13 6.09
N GLY A 239 -26.57 14.15 5.56
CA GLY A 239 -27.66 14.39 4.65
C GLY A 239 -28.02 13.15 3.83
N GLU A 240 -28.67 13.39 2.70
CA GLU A 240 -28.97 12.32 1.75
C GLU A 240 -27.70 11.91 1.00
N LEU A 241 -27.47 10.60 0.91
CA LEU A 241 -26.29 10.00 0.29
C LEU A 241 -26.71 8.74 -0.46
N ALA A 242 -26.18 8.56 -1.67
CA ALA A 242 -26.22 7.30 -2.40
C ALA A 242 -24.83 6.99 -2.97
N ILE A 243 -24.64 5.76 -3.44
CA ILE A 243 -23.45 5.37 -4.20
C ILE A 243 -23.84 4.86 -5.59
N VAL A 244 -22.98 5.12 -6.56
CA VAL A 244 -22.96 4.39 -7.83
C VAL A 244 -21.73 3.51 -7.85
N SER A 245 -21.91 2.28 -8.28
CA SER A 245 -20.84 1.33 -8.52
C SER A 245 -20.84 0.83 -9.95
N ASP A 246 -19.66 0.58 -10.47
CA ASP A 246 -19.40 -0.06 -11.76
C ASP A 246 -18.35 -1.17 -11.54
N PHE A 247 -18.59 -2.37 -12.07
CA PHE A 247 -17.68 -3.52 -11.94
C PHE A 247 -17.36 -4.13 -13.30
N GLU A 248 -16.23 -3.70 -13.85
CA GLU A 248 -15.77 -4.11 -15.17
C GLU A 248 -14.95 -5.40 -15.09
N ALA A 249 -15.31 -6.40 -15.90
CA ALA A 249 -14.56 -7.65 -15.98
C ALA A 249 -13.18 -7.41 -16.61
N THR A 250 -12.13 -7.80 -15.90
CA THR A 250 -10.74 -7.69 -16.39
C THR A 250 -9.86 -8.68 -15.64
N ALA A 251 -8.73 -9.09 -16.24
CA ALA A 251 -7.77 -9.92 -15.51
C ALA A 251 -7.19 -9.13 -14.32
N VAL A 252 -7.07 -9.79 -13.17
CA VAL A 252 -6.55 -9.16 -11.94
C VAL A 252 -5.29 -9.88 -11.47
N HIS A 253 -4.23 -9.11 -11.25
CA HIS A 253 -2.90 -9.63 -10.94
C HIS A 253 -2.41 -9.16 -9.57
N GLU A 254 -1.62 -10.02 -8.92
CA GLU A 254 -0.95 -9.68 -7.67
C GLU A 254 0.35 -8.91 -7.92
N LEU A 255 0.55 -7.84 -7.15
CA LEU A 255 1.84 -7.18 -7.01
C LEU A 255 2.35 -7.38 -5.58
N ARG A 256 3.52 -7.99 -5.46
CA ARG A 256 4.29 -8.12 -4.21
C ARG A 256 5.51 -7.21 -4.29
N VAL A 257 5.67 -6.37 -3.27
CA VAL A 257 6.81 -5.45 -3.18
C VAL A 257 7.49 -5.69 -1.84
N THR A 258 8.79 -5.93 -1.88
CA THR A 258 9.60 -6.17 -0.69
C THR A 258 10.81 -5.24 -0.68
N SER A 259 11.36 -5.02 0.51
CA SER A 259 12.57 -4.22 0.70
C SER A 259 13.70 -5.11 1.21
N GLY A 260 14.89 -4.97 0.62
CA GLY A 260 16.13 -5.47 1.23
C GLY A 260 16.50 -4.66 2.47
N SER A 261 17.47 -5.16 3.24
CA SER A 261 18.03 -4.40 4.37
C SER A 261 18.66 -3.09 3.89
N GLY A 262 18.51 -2.00 4.67
CA GLY A 262 19.14 -0.72 4.37
C GLY A 262 18.24 0.31 3.67
N GLY A 263 16.96 0.01 3.50
CA GLY A 263 15.98 0.97 2.99
C GLY A 263 14.55 0.44 3.10
N GLU A 264 13.61 1.22 2.58
CA GLU A 264 12.19 0.91 2.55
C GLU A 264 11.57 1.21 1.18
N VAL A 265 10.40 0.62 0.95
CA VAL A 265 9.56 0.91 -0.22
C VAL A 265 8.19 1.37 0.30
N PRO A 266 7.98 2.68 0.50
CA PRO A 266 6.77 3.20 1.12
C PRO A 266 5.52 3.17 0.23
N SER A 267 5.69 2.94 -1.07
CA SER A 267 4.60 2.88 -2.05
C SER A 267 4.86 1.77 -3.07
N PRO A 268 3.85 0.97 -3.44
CA PRO A 268 2.43 1.10 -3.10
C PRO A 268 2.07 0.49 -1.74
N TRP A 269 0.90 0.89 -1.23
CA TRP A 269 0.24 0.22 -0.12
C TRP A 269 -0.16 -1.22 -0.49
N LEU A 270 0.05 -2.19 0.41
CA LEU A 270 -0.20 -3.62 0.17
C LEU A 270 -1.29 -4.16 1.13
N PRO A 271 -2.58 -4.05 0.78
CA PRO A 271 -3.70 -4.31 1.70
C PRO A 271 -4.16 -5.76 1.77
N PHE A 272 -3.54 -6.71 1.08
CA PHE A 272 -3.97 -8.11 1.04
C PHE A 272 -2.90 -9.05 1.58
N GLY A 273 -3.30 -10.28 1.95
CA GLY A 273 -2.42 -11.28 2.56
C GLY A 273 -2.23 -11.12 4.06
N SER A 274 -1.23 -11.79 4.61
CA SER A 274 -0.81 -11.73 6.02
C SER A 274 0.70 -11.45 6.11
N GLU A 275 1.20 -11.11 7.29
CA GLU A 275 2.65 -10.94 7.49
C GLU A 275 3.41 -12.27 7.27
N GLU A 276 2.77 -13.41 7.51
CA GLU A 276 3.37 -14.74 7.33
C GLU A 276 3.42 -15.17 5.85
N GLU A 277 2.34 -14.93 5.09
CA GLU A 277 2.23 -15.31 3.67
C GLU A 277 2.74 -14.22 2.72
N GLY A 278 3.11 -13.07 3.27
CA GLY A 278 3.53 -11.88 2.54
C GLY A 278 2.34 -11.04 2.07
N LEU A 279 2.48 -9.72 2.27
CA LEU A 279 1.50 -8.74 1.83
C LEU A 279 1.58 -8.52 0.32
N TYR A 280 0.43 -8.21 -0.29
CA TYR A 280 0.33 -7.91 -1.72
C TYR A 280 -0.78 -6.88 -2.00
N ALA A 281 -0.75 -6.32 -3.20
CA ALA A 281 -1.81 -5.49 -3.77
C ALA A 281 -2.37 -6.17 -5.02
N LEU A 282 -3.60 -5.79 -5.40
CA LEU A 282 -4.26 -6.29 -6.60
C LEU A 282 -4.45 -5.14 -7.58
N TYR A 283 -4.13 -5.42 -8.85
CA TYR A 283 -4.23 -4.47 -9.94
C TYR A 283 -4.92 -5.12 -11.14
N ALA A 284 -5.71 -4.33 -11.87
CA ALA A 284 -6.26 -4.74 -13.16
C ALA A 284 -5.15 -4.90 -14.20
N GLN A 285 -5.45 -5.68 -15.25
CA GLN A 285 -4.61 -5.80 -16.43
C GLN A 285 -4.23 -4.41 -16.98
N ASP A 286 -2.95 -4.27 -17.31
CA ASP A 286 -2.32 -3.07 -17.87
C ASP A 286 -2.33 -1.83 -16.95
N ALA A 287 -2.64 -2.01 -15.65
CA ALA A 287 -2.56 -0.92 -14.68
C ALA A 287 -1.12 -0.41 -14.50
N GLY A 288 -0.96 0.92 -14.51
CA GLY A 288 0.31 1.59 -14.22
C GLY A 288 0.53 1.75 -12.70
N VAL A 289 1.73 1.42 -12.23
CA VAL A 289 2.13 1.55 -10.82
C VAL A 289 3.53 2.17 -10.73
N GLN A 290 3.72 3.13 -9.83
CA GLN A 290 5.03 3.68 -9.50
C GLN A 290 5.54 3.11 -8.19
N LEU A 291 6.74 2.53 -8.20
CA LEU A 291 7.49 2.13 -7.01
C LEU A 291 8.53 3.19 -6.68
N LEU A 292 8.65 3.54 -5.40
CA LEU A 292 9.69 4.45 -4.91
C LEU A 292 10.51 3.72 -3.85
N ALA A 293 11.80 3.53 -4.08
CA ALA A 293 12.73 3.04 -3.07
C ALA A 293 13.32 4.23 -2.31
N LYS A 294 13.29 4.18 -0.97
CA LYS A 294 13.94 5.16 -0.10
C LYS A 294 15.07 4.49 0.67
N PRO A 295 16.34 4.78 0.33
CA PRO A 295 17.47 4.31 1.13
C PRO A 295 17.39 4.85 2.55
N GLY A 296 17.69 4.00 3.53
CA GLY A 296 17.90 4.41 4.90
C GLY A 296 19.23 5.16 5.07
N GLU A 297 19.43 5.74 6.24
CA GLU A 297 20.67 6.46 6.57
C GLU A 297 21.90 5.56 6.32
N GLY A 298 22.93 6.14 5.69
CA GLY A 298 24.18 5.43 5.35
C GLY A 298 24.07 4.43 4.20
N ASN A 299 22.91 4.27 3.58
CA ASN A 299 22.71 3.37 2.44
C ASN A 299 22.36 4.14 1.16
N GLU A 300 22.50 3.44 0.03
CA GLU A 300 22.05 3.88 -1.29
C GLU A 300 21.23 2.76 -1.95
N PHE A 301 20.44 3.14 -2.95
CA PHE A 301 19.65 2.21 -3.73
C PHE A 301 20.51 1.60 -4.84
N TYR A 302 20.48 0.27 -4.98
CA TYR A 302 21.27 -0.46 -5.98
C TYR A 302 20.47 -1.07 -7.12
N GLY A 303 19.15 -1.00 -7.06
CA GLY A 303 18.29 -1.52 -8.12
C GLY A 303 17.13 -2.35 -7.60
N TRP A 304 16.21 -2.62 -8.50
CA TRP A 304 15.10 -3.55 -8.33
C TRP A 304 15.48 -4.92 -8.87
N GLN A 305 15.02 -5.98 -8.21
CA GLN A 305 15.18 -7.36 -8.64
C GLN A 305 13.88 -8.17 -8.51
N GLY A 306 13.86 -9.39 -9.04
CA GLY A 306 12.69 -10.30 -9.02
C GLY A 306 12.12 -10.48 -10.41
N SER A 307 10.81 -10.23 -10.57
CA SER A 307 10.13 -10.22 -11.86
C SER A 307 10.68 -9.15 -12.83
N ILE A 308 11.38 -8.13 -12.32
CA ILE A 308 12.02 -7.07 -13.09
C ILE A 308 13.44 -6.82 -12.56
N SER A 309 14.34 -6.35 -13.43
CA SER A 309 15.66 -5.83 -13.09
C SER A 309 15.79 -4.40 -13.63
N SER A 310 15.97 -3.42 -12.76
CA SER A 310 16.05 -2.00 -13.16
C SER A 310 16.85 -1.17 -12.15
N LEU A 311 17.56 -0.14 -12.62
CA LEU A 311 18.22 0.87 -11.77
C LEU A 311 17.38 2.14 -11.60
N GLU A 312 16.23 2.23 -12.28
CA GLU A 312 15.35 3.40 -12.21
C GLU A 312 14.71 3.55 -10.83
N ASN A 313 14.72 4.75 -10.28
CA ASN A 313 14.03 5.10 -9.04
C ASN A 313 13.55 6.56 -9.10
N PRO A 314 12.23 6.83 -9.23
CA PRO A 314 11.12 5.88 -9.15
C PRO A 314 11.04 4.90 -10.33
N LEU A 315 10.60 3.67 -10.07
CA LEU A 315 10.35 2.65 -11.09
C LEU A 315 8.88 2.69 -11.53
N GLN A 316 8.66 2.87 -12.84
CA GLN A 316 7.34 2.76 -13.46
C GLN A 316 7.10 1.33 -13.93
N LEU A 317 5.97 0.75 -13.55
CA LEU A 317 5.55 -0.60 -13.90
C LEU A 317 4.19 -0.59 -14.61
N VAL A 318 4.00 -1.52 -15.55
CA VAL A 318 2.70 -1.86 -16.12
C VAL A 318 2.40 -3.31 -15.75
N ILE A 319 1.32 -3.55 -15.01
CA ILE A 319 0.98 -4.86 -14.48
C ILE A 319 0.26 -5.68 -15.56
N THR A 320 0.99 -6.63 -16.15
CA THR A 320 0.46 -7.55 -17.17
C THR A 320 0.32 -8.99 -16.69
N GLY A 321 0.74 -9.25 -15.44
CA GLY A 321 0.81 -10.57 -14.82
C GLY A 321 1.20 -10.46 -13.35
N ALA A 322 1.13 -11.57 -12.62
CA ALA A 322 1.61 -11.64 -11.24
C ALA A 322 3.08 -11.21 -11.16
N THR A 323 3.37 -10.22 -10.31
CA THR A 323 4.65 -9.51 -10.26
C THR A 323 5.19 -9.49 -8.84
N SER A 324 6.46 -9.90 -8.64
CA SER A 324 7.16 -9.80 -7.37
C SER A 324 8.45 -9.03 -7.54
N VAL A 325 8.56 -7.89 -6.86
CA VAL A 325 9.73 -6.99 -6.96
C VAL A 325 10.34 -6.78 -5.58
N GLN A 326 11.66 -6.72 -5.52
CA GLN A 326 12.41 -6.36 -4.32
C GLN A 326 13.34 -5.18 -4.59
N ALA A 327 13.30 -4.16 -3.75
CA ALA A 327 14.32 -3.11 -3.74
C ALA A 327 15.61 -3.63 -3.09
N THR A 328 16.74 -3.35 -3.71
CA THR A 328 18.06 -3.65 -3.15
C THR A 328 18.74 -2.38 -2.69
N PHE A 329 19.31 -2.44 -1.49
CA PHE A 329 20.07 -1.35 -0.89
C PHE A 329 21.41 -1.88 -0.42
N GLY A 330 22.37 -0.99 -0.26
CA GLY A 330 23.58 -1.29 0.49
C GLY A 330 24.31 -0.03 0.91
N PRO A 331 25.43 -0.18 1.65
CA PRO A 331 26.14 0.94 2.22
C PRO A 331 26.56 1.93 1.13
N ARG A 332 26.28 3.22 1.36
CA ARG A 332 26.74 4.28 0.46
C ARG A 332 28.25 4.21 0.34
N ARG A 333 28.75 4.04 -0.88
CA ARG A 333 30.20 4.02 -1.12
C ARG A 333 30.72 5.44 -1.30
N LEU A 334 31.63 5.86 -0.42
CA LEU A 334 32.41 7.08 -0.61
C LEU A 334 33.63 6.73 -1.45
N ALA A 335 33.57 7.02 -2.75
CA ALA A 335 34.64 6.76 -3.69
C ALA A 335 34.73 7.90 -4.71
N ASP A 336 35.95 8.25 -5.09
CA ASP A 336 36.26 9.15 -6.20
C ASP A 336 37.38 8.52 -7.00
N ASP A 337 37.10 8.19 -8.26
CA ASP A 337 38.09 7.69 -9.22
C ASP A 337 38.75 8.84 -9.99
N PHE A 338 38.30 10.08 -9.77
CA PHE A 338 38.75 11.31 -10.42
C PHE A 338 38.47 11.42 -11.92
N GLU A 339 37.77 10.45 -12.52
CA GLU A 339 37.52 10.40 -13.96
C GLU A 339 36.46 11.41 -14.43
N SER A 340 35.83 12.18 -13.53
CA SER A 340 35.06 13.38 -13.92
C SER A 340 35.96 14.53 -14.39
N GLY A 341 37.28 14.45 -14.14
CA GLY A 341 38.22 15.54 -14.40
C GLY A 341 38.09 16.71 -13.40
N ALA A 342 37.27 16.56 -12.35
CA ALA A 342 36.99 17.58 -11.34
C ALA A 342 36.85 16.97 -9.94
N LEU A 343 37.00 17.79 -8.90
CA LEU A 343 36.81 17.39 -7.49
C LEU A 343 35.35 17.59 -7.05
N ASP A 344 34.41 16.97 -7.77
CA ASP A 344 32.97 17.21 -7.61
C ASP A 344 32.17 16.00 -7.10
N ARG A 345 32.76 14.79 -7.06
CA ARG A 345 32.08 13.57 -6.60
C ARG A 345 32.01 13.45 -5.07
N LEU A 346 32.99 14.00 -4.37
CA LEU A 346 33.03 14.09 -2.90
C LEU A 346 33.24 15.55 -2.47
N PRO A 347 32.86 15.93 -1.23
CA PRO A 347 33.01 17.29 -0.73
C PRO A 347 34.46 17.59 -0.32
N TRP A 348 35.38 17.47 -1.28
CA TRP A 348 36.80 17.71 -1.09
C TRP A 348 37.08 19.14 -0.66
N GLN A 349 37.93 19.31 0.35
CA GLN A 349 38.42 20.62 0.79
C GLN A 349 39.93 20.64 0.72
N SER A 350 40.49 21.58 -0.04
CA SER A 350 41.95 21.81 -0.06
C SER A 350 42.37 22.77 1.05
N GLY A 351 43.56 22.54 1.60
CA GLY A 351 44.19 23.39 2.59
C GLY A 351 45.70 23.56 2.36
N GLY A 352 46.33 24.41 3.17
CA GLY A 352 47.77 24.66 3.10
C GLY A 352 48.18 25.72 2.07
N GLY A 353 49.44 25.68 1.64
CA GLY A 353 50.08 26.69 0.79
C GLY A 353 49.71 26.60 -0.69
N ALA A 354 49.20 25.46 -1.15
CA ALA A 354 48.70 25.26 -2.50
C ALA A 354 47.62 24.17 -2.52
N ALA A 355 46.59 24.32 -3.35
CA ALA A 355 45.51 23.34 -3.47
C ALA A 355 45.95 22.08 -4.23
N TRP A 356 45.36 20.95 -3.89
CA TRP A 356 45.46 19.74 -4.71
C TRP A 356 44.64 19.92 -5.99
N PHE A 357 45.05 19.31 -7.09
CA PHE A 357 44.43 19.48 -8.40
C PHE A 357 44.42 18.17 -9.21
N ILE A 358 43.44 18.05 -10.11
CA ILE A 358 43.34 16.95 -11.05
C ILE A 358 44.34 17.13 -12.19
N GLN A 359 45.05 16.07 -12.56
CA GLN A 359 45.99 16.04 -13.67
C GLN A 359 45.99 14.70 -14.42
N GLN A 360 46.64 14.66 -15.58
CA GLN A 360 46.62 13.53 -16.53
C GLN A 360 48.01 12.99 -16.91
N ALA A 361 49.08 13.58 -16.39
CA ALA A 361 50.45 13.23 -16.78
C ALA A 361 50.96 11.97 -16.07
N VAL A 362 50.63 11.81 -14.78
CA VAL A 362 51.05 10.67 -13.96
C VAL A 362 49.82 10.04 -13.31
N VAL A 363 49.37 8.94 -13.87
CA VAL A 363 48.10 8.27 -13.51
C VAL A 363 48.35 6.80 -13.15
N ALA A 364 47.56 6.28 -12.22
CA ALA A 364 47.62 4.86 -11.83
C ALA A 364 46.78 4.01 -12.80
N GLU A 365 45.53 4.43 -12.98
CA GLU A 365 44.50 3.84 -13.82
C GLU A 365 43.67 4.99 -14.41
N GLY A 366 42.95 4.76 -15.52
CA GLY A 366 42.11 5.79 -16.14
C GLY A 366 42.89 6.92 -16.82
N GLU A 367 42.24 8.09 -16.93
CA GLU A 367 42.81 9.29 -17.55
C GLU A 367 43.27 10.33 -16.53
N PHE A 368 42.74 10.32 -15.29
CA PHE A 368 42.96 11.37 -14.30
C PHE A 368 43.48 10.84 -12.96
N ALA A 369 44.34 11.63 -12.30
CA ALA A 369 44.72 11.41 -10.92
C ALA A 369 44.85 12.74 -10.18
N LEU A 370 44.59 12.68 -8.87
CA LEU A 370 44.70 13.81 -7.96
C LEU A 370 46.15 14.01 -7.51
N GLN A 371 46.67 15.23 -7.60
CA GLN A 371 48.05 15.60 -7.23
C GLN A 371 48.08 16.75 -6.22
N SER A 372 49.02 16.70 -5.27
CA SER A 372 49.28 17.82 -4.36
C SER A 372 49.74 19.08 -5.08
N GLY A 373 49.41 20.24 -4.52
CA GLY A 373 49.90 21.52 -5.02
C GLY A 373 51.42 21.65 -4.87
N GLY A 374 52.06 22.40 -5.77
CA GLY A 374 53.47 22.76 -5.65
C GLY A 374 53.69 23.72 -4.48
N ILE A 375 54.60 23.37 -3.58
CA ILE A 375 54.87 24.11 -2.33
C ILE A 375 56.39 24.28 -2.12
N SER A 376 56.75 25.31 -1.35
CA SER A 376 58.14 25.57 -0.93
C SER A 376 58.47 24.91 0.41
N ASP A 377 59.71 25.03 0.84
CA ASP A 377 60.20 24.51 2.12
C ASP A 377 59.39 25.05 3.30
N GLN A 378 59.18 24.21 4.33
CA GLN A 378 58.34 24.46 5.50
C GLN A 378 56.85 24.73 5.21
N GLN A 379 56.36 24.36 4.03
CA GLN A 379 54.94 24.43 3.69
C GLN A 379 54.30 23.04 3.64
N ALA A 380 52.96 23.02 3.67
CA ALA A 380 52.16 21.83 3.43
C ALA A 380 51.04 22.14 2.44
N SER A 381 50.61 21.12 1.69
CA SER A 381 49.42 21.11 0.83
C SER A 381 48.55 19.94 1.28
N SER A 382 47.29 20.17 1.63
CA SER A 382 46.38 19.11 2.09
C SER A 382 45.08 19.08 1.32
N ILE A 383 44.44 17.91 1.32
CA ILE A 383 43.07 17.71 0.87
C ILE A 383 42.34 16.81 1.86
N THR A 384 41.10 17.20 2.21
CA THR A 384 40.29 16.50 3.19
C THR A 384 38.92 16.12 2.64
N VAL A 385 38.37 15.03 3.18
CA VAL A 385 36.94 14.70 3.08
C VAL A 385 36.42 14.40 4.48
N GLN A 386 35.38 15.12 4.90
CA GLN A 386 34.67 14.86 6.15
C GLN A 386 33.31 14.24 5.82
N ALA A 387 33.04 13.08 6.42
CA ALA A 387 31.78 12.36 6.21
C ALA A 387 31.42 11.51 7.43
N VAL A 388 30.18 11.01 7.44
CA VAL A 388 29.75 9.97 8.38
C VAL A 388 30.10 8.61 7.77
N PHE A 389 30.92 7.83 8.47
CA PHE A 389 31.34 6.50 8.05
C PHE A 389 30.62 5.42 8.86
N SER A 390 30.39 4.28 8.22
CA SER A 390 30.13 3.01 8.92
C SER A 390 31.45 2.31 9.22
N ALA A 391 31.48 1.49 10.27
CA ALA A 391 32.68 0.74 10.61
C ALA A 391 33.03 -0.22 9.46
N GLY A 392 34.27 -0.18 8.98
CA GLY A 392 34.66 -0.92 7.78
C GLY A 392 36.10 -0.67 7.37
N ASN A 393 36.38 -0.92 6.09
CA ASN A 393 37.70 -0.69 5.50
C ASN A 393 37.59 0.30 4.34
N GLY A 394 38.56 1.21 4.25
CA GLY A 394 38.79 2.06 3.08
C GLY A 394 40.10 1.70 2.40
N SER A 395 40.25 2.12 1.15
CA SER A 395 41.52 2.04 0.45
C SER A 395 41.70 3.21 -0.53
N PHE A 396 42.96 3.50 -0.84
CA PHE A 396 43.35 4.40 -1.93
C PHE A 396 44.72 3.99 -2.47
N SER A 397 45.01 4.36 -3.71
CA SER A 397 46.33 4.20 -4.31
C SER A 397 47.08 5.53 -4.30
N SER A 398 48.38 5.51 -3.99
CA SER A 398 49.23 6.70 -3.98
C SER A 398 50.59 6.44 -4.61
N ARG A 399 51.17 7.46 -5.26
CA ARG A 399 52.56 7.54 -5.70
C ARG A 399 53.23 8.74 -5.04
N VAL A 400 54.49 8.60 -4.67
CA VAL A 400 55.31 9.67 -4.06
C VAL A 400 56.62 9.81 -4.80
N ASP A 401 57.01 11.06 -5.04
CA ASP A 401 58.28 11.45 -5.64
C ASP A 401 58.77 12.67 -4.86
N SER A 402 59.46 12.41 -3.76
CA SER A 402 59.85 13.42 -2.76
C SER A 402 61.26 13.19 -2.23
N GLU A 403 61.81 14.15 -1.48
CA GLU A 403 63.06 13.94 -0.77
C GLU A 403 62.94 12.80 0.26
N GLU A 404 63.85 11.84 0.20
CA GLU A 404 63.80 10.64 1.04
C GLU A 404 63.96 11.00 2.52
N SER A 405 63.01 10.52 3.35
CA SER A 405 62.93 10.75 4.81
C SER A 405 62.51 12.15 5.28
N TRP A 406 62.43 13.13 4.37
CA TRP A 406 62.31 14.54 4.70
C TRP A 406 60.96 15.12 4.24
N ASP A 407 60.78 15.26 2.93
CA ASP A 407 59.49 15.60 2.32
C ASP A 407 58.55 14.39 2.36
N LYS A 408 57.35 14.57 2.93
CA LYS A 408 56.44 13.46 3.24
C LYS A 408 55.04 13.67 2.71
N LEU A 409 54.48 12.60 2.14
CA LEU A 409 53.03 12.40 2.05
C LEU A 409 52.56 11.68 3.32
N MET A 410 51.54 12.21 3.96
CA MET A 410 50.91 11.63 5.14
C MET A 410 49.41 11.39 4.90
N PHE A 411 48.92 10.28 5.41
CA PHE A 411 47.49 10.01 5.53
C PHE A 411 47.08 10.07 7.00
N LEU A 412 46.07 10.88 7.31
CA LEU A 412 45.58 11.13 8.65
C LEU A 412 44.08 10.82 8.74
N ILE A 413 43.67 10.36 9.93
CA ILE A 413 42.27 10.22 10.32
C ILE A 413 42.09 11.05 11.59
N ASP A 414 41.17 12.02 11.57
CA ASP A 414 40.88 12.94 12.67
C ASP A 414 42.14 13.64 13.21
N GLY A 415 43.02 14.06 12.31
CA GLY A 415 44.30 14.71 12.63
C GLY A 415 45.40 13.78 13.16
N ARG A 416 45.13 12.48 13.32
CA ARG A 416 46.15 11.49 13.70
C ARG A 416 46.81 10.88 12.47
N VAL A 417 48.13 10.97 12.38
CA VAL A 417 48.91 10.30 11.32
C VAL A 417 48.73 8.78 11.44
N ILE A 418 48.19 8.19 10.38
CA ILE A 418 48.00 6.75 10.23
C ILE A 418 49.17 6.15 9.46
N ARG A 419 49.63 6.86 8.41
CA ARG A 419 50.71 6.41 7.55
C ARG A 419 51.48 7.58 6.94
N GLU A 420 52.75 7.36 6.68
CA GLU A 420 53.65 8.30 5.99
C GLU A 420 54.44 7.59 4.89
N TRP A 421 54.80 8.35 3.85
CA TRP A 421 55.63 7.95 2.72
C TRP A 421 56.58 9.09 2.33
N SER A 422 57.78 8.76 1.89
CA SER A 422 58.79 9.71 1.39
C SER A 422 59.70 9.01 0.38
N GLY A 423 60.44 9.77 -0.42
CA GLY A 423 61.33 9.21 -1.43
C GLY A 423 60.59 8.84 -2.72
N LEU A 424 61.12 7.86 -3.45
CA LEU A 424 60.51 7.32 -4.67
C LEU A 424 59.64 6.11 -4.35
N VAL A 425 58.32 6.32 -4.27
CA VAL A 425 57.32 5.26 -4.05
C VAL A 425 56.42 5.21 -5.27
N ASP A 426 56.47 4.12 -6.03
CA ASP A 426 55.55 3.91 -7.15
C ASP A 426 54.11 3.68 -6.67
N TRP A 427 53.14 3.67 -7.58
CA TRP A 427 51.73 3.45 -7.25
C TRP A 427 51.53 2.18 -6.41
N ASN A 428 50.97 2.35 -5.21
CA ASN A 428 50.64 1.24 -4.32
C ASN A 428 49.31 1.50 -3.61
N GLU A 429 48.50 0.45 -3.46
CA GLU A 429 47.25 0.49 -2.70
C GLU A 429 47.56 0.44 -1.20
N TYR A 430 46.99 1.39 -0.45
CA TYR A 430 46.96 1.37 1.00
C TYR A 430 45.54 1.09 1.49
N LYS A 431 45.40 0.17 2.45
CA LYS A 431 44.14 -0.18 3.10
C LYS A 431 44.17 0.23 4.56
N PHE A 432 43.06 0.77 5.04
CA PHE A 432 42.89 1.17 6.43
C PHE A 432 41.52 0.75 6.94
N SER A 433 41.38 0.63 8.25
CA SER A 433 40.09 0.43 8.90
C SER A 433 39.60 1.75 9.47
N ILE A 434 38.28 1.95 9.47
CA ILE A 434 37.61 3.11 10.02
C ILE A 434 36.48 2.67 10.93
N THR A 435 36.27 3.42 12.02
CA THR A 435 35.16 3.19 12.94
C THR A 435 33.88 3.85 12.43
N SER A 436 32.74 3.47 13.00
CA SER A 436 31.49 4.18 12.73
C SER A 436 31.51 5.56 13.40
N GLY A 437 31.14 6.61 12.67
CA GLY A 437 31.09 7.97 13.19
C GLY A 437 31.44 9.03 12.16
N VAL A 438 31.40 10.29 12.58
CA VAL A 438 31.94 11.39 11.78
C VAL A 438 33.45 11.31 11.84
N HIS A 439 34.09 11.21 10.68
CA HIS A 439 35.54 11.23 10.58
C HIS A 439 35.99 12.21 9.49
N GLU A 440 37.16 12.79 9.68
CA GLU A 440 37.90 13.52 8.64
C GLU A 440 39.06 12.66 8.14
N LEU A 441 39.09 12.41 6.84
CA LEU A 441 40.23 11.82 6.16
C LEU A 441 41.07 12.93 5.53
N GLU A 442 42.37 12.96 5.80
CA GLU A 442 43.28 13.96 5.24
C GLU A 442 44.47 13.30 4.53
N TRP A 443 44.77 13.78 3.33
CA TRP A 443 46.04 13.55 2.64
C TRP A 443 46.83 14.84 2.66
N ARG A 444 48.03 14.82 3.24
CA ARG A 444 48.89 15.99 3.40
C ARG A 444 50.27 15.73 2.82
N TYR A 445 50.67 16.53 1.84
CA TYR A 445 52.05 16.63 1.41
C TYR A 445 52.73 17.78 2.17
N GLN A 446 53.87 17.53 2.79
CA GLN A 446 54.59 18.53 3.57
C GLN A 446 56.07 18.47 3.23
N LYS A 447 56.67 19.66 3.01
CA LYS A 447 58.11 19.81 2.86
C LYS A 447 58.76 20.25 4.16
N ASP A 448 59.95 19.74 4.42
CA ASP A 448 60.79 20.19 5.52
C ASP A 448 61.68 21.38 5.09
N PHE A 449 62.85 21.60 5.72
CA PHE A 449 63.63 22.84 5.60
C PHE A 449 64.53 22.89 4.37
#